data_AF-A0A4Y2JNT3-F1
#
_entry.id   AF-A0A4Y2JNT3-F1
#
_cell.length_a   1.000
_cell.length_b   1.000
_cell.length_c   1.000
_cell.angle_alpha   90.00
_cell.angle_beta   90.00
_cell.angle_gamma   90.00
#
_symmetry.space_group_name_H-M   'P 1'
#
loop_
_entity.id
_entity.type
_entity.pdbx_description
1 polymer ?
#
loop_
_entity_poly.entity_id
_entity_poly.type
_entity_poly.pdbx_seq_one_letter_code
_entity_poly.pdbx_strand_id
1 'polypeptide(L)'
;METVTSPTELKTMQLNDQKAGMQGLDKEHINKIIYEASKGTPYFAFQEKRQKSIDQKVKELKSALQKITEAERSVSLKKMNILCASLEAERDLSHSIVHIDMDAFYAAVEMEDNPKLKGKPIAVGGSSML
;
A
#
# COMPACT_ATOMS: atom_id res chain seq x y z
N MET A 1 30.41 -5.76 -12.33
CA MET A 1 30.11 -5.54 -10.89
C MET A 1 28.62 -5.33 -10.79
N GLU A 2 27.88 -6.35 -10.36
CA GLU A 2 26.44 -6.21 -10.07
C GLU A 2 26.29 -5.20 -8.93
N THR A 3 25.66 -4.07 -9.22
CA THR A 3 25.28 -3.10 -8.20
C THR A 3 24.32 -3.78 -7.25
N VAL A 4 24.80 -4.09 -6.05
CA VAL A 4 23.94 -4.51 -4.94
C VAL A 4 23.01 -3.34 -4.64
N THR A 5 21.79 -3.42 -5.18
CA THR A 5 20.64 -2.57 -4.84
C THR A 5 20.53 -2.55 -3.33
N SER A 6 20.68 -1.36 -2.74
CA SER A 6 20.63 -1.21 -1.28
C SER A 6 19.27 -1.71 -0.76
N PRO A 7 19.18 -2.20 0.49
CA PRO A 7 17.93 -2.70 1.08
C PRO A 7 16.74 -1.73 1.02
N THR A 8 16.98 -0.46 0.67
CA THR A 8 16.01 0.64 0.63
C THR A 8 15.25 0.80 -0.70
N GLU A 9 15.62 0.09 -1.78
CA GLU A 9 15.11 0.42 -3.14
C GLU A 9 13.85 -0.34 -3.57
N LEU A 10 13.54 -1.47 -2.93
CA LEU A 10 12.45 -2.38 -3.33
C LEU A 10 11.14 -2.07 -2.58
N LYS A 11 10.48 -0.97 -2.97
CA LYS A 11 9.24 -0.50 -2.31
C LYS A 11 8.10 -1.53 -2.34
N THR A 12 8.05 -2.39 -3.35
CA THR A 12 7.02 -3.45 -3.44
C THR A 12 7.12 -4.53 -2.37
N MET A 13 8.23 -4.60 -1.61
CA MET A 13 8.44 -5.59 -0.55
C MET A 13 8.54 -4.96 0.85
N GLN A 14 8.45 -3.64 0.96
CA GLN A 14 8.53 -2.97 2.25
C GLN A 14 7.29 -3.25 3.09
N LEU A 15 7.47 -3.21 4.41
CA LEU A 15 6.39 -3.23 5.37
C LEU A 15 5.35 -2.17 5.03
N ASN A 16 4.11 -2.61 4.82
CA ASN A 16 2.98 -1.71 4.75
C ASN A 16 2.41 -1.49 6.17
N ASP A 17 2.64 -0.31 6.72
CA ASP A 17 2.19 0.09 8.06
C ASP A 17 0.91 0.94 8.06
N GLN A 18 0.22 1.07 6.92
CA GLN A 18 -1.03 1.84 6.82
C GLN A 18 -2.23 1.15 7.49
N LYS A 19 -1.99 0.09 8.25
CA LYS A 19 -3.01 -0.66 9.00
C LYS A 19 -3.12 -0.15 10.44
N ALA A 20 -4.30 -0.31 11.03
CA ALA A 20 -4.53 -0.01 12.44
C ALA A 20 -3.54 -0.81 13.34
N GLY A 21 -3.03 -0.17 14.39
CA GLY A 21 -2.12 -0.78 15.35
C GLY A 21 -0.66 -0.92 14.89
N MET A 22 -0.29 -0.39 13.72
CA MET A 22 1.08 -0.47 13.17
C MET A 22 1.88 0.83 13.34
N GLN A 23 1.38 1.79 14.11
CA GLN A 23 2.04 3.07 14.32
C GLN A 23 3.29 2.92 15.23
N GLY A 24 4.33 3.73 14.96
CA GLY A 24 5.53 3.81 15.80
C GLY A 24 6.52 2.64 15.66
N LEU A 25 6.32 1.76 14.68
CA LEU A 25 7.24 0.66 14.39
C LEU A 25 8.56 1.15 13.77
N ASP A 26 9.67 0.49 14.13
CA ASP A 26 10.96 0.68 13.47
C ASP A 26 10.95 0.02 12.09
N LYS A 27 10.55 0.80 11.10
CA LYS A 27 10.46 0.35 9.71
C LYS A 27 11.80 -0.04 9.13
N GLU A 28 12.88 0.63 9.52
CA GLU A 28 14.20 0.36 8.95
C GLU A 28 14.66 -1.03 9.37
N HIS A 29 14.54 -1.33 10.67
CA HIS A 29 14.87 -2.63 11.20
C HIS A 29 13.99 -3.75 10.60
N ILE A 30 12.67 -3.55 10.55
CA ILE A 30 11.74 -4.57 10.02
C ILE A 30 12.00 -4.82 8.52
N ASN A 31 12.21 -3.76 7.73
CA ASN A 31 12.49 -3.90 6.31
C ASN A 31 13.82 -4.59 6.06
N LYS A 32 14.82 -4.40 6.92
CA LYS A 32 16.09 -5.13 6.85
C LYS A 32 15.87 -6.63 7.04
N ILE A 33 15.07 -7.03 8.03
CA ILE A 33 14.71 -8.44 8.26
C ILE A 33 13.99 -9.02 7.04
N ILE A 34 12.99 -8.32 6.49
CA ILE A 34 12.23 -8.76 5.31
C ILE A 34 13.17 -8.94 4.11
N TYR A 35 14.07 -7.98 3.89
CA TYR A 35 15.05 -8.04 2.80
C TYR A 35 15.99 -9.24 2.95
N GLU A 36 16.58 -9.43 4.12
CA GLU A 36 17.49 -10.54 4.40
C GLU A 36 16.81 -11.91 4.22
N ALA A 37 15.57 -12.05 4.69
CA ALA A 37 14.79 -13.27 4.53
C ALA A 37 14.37 -13.56 3.07
N SER A 38 14.29 -12.52 2.23
CA SER A 38 13.75 -12.63 0.87
C SER A 38 14.82 -12.69 -0.22
N LYS A 39 16.00 -12.12 0.02
CA LYS A 39 17.06 -11.97 -0.97
C LYS A 39 17.48 -13.32 -1.57
N GLY A 40 17.61 -13.37 -2.90
CA GLY A 40 18.02 -14.56 -3.63
C GLY A 40 16.88 -15.54 -3.96
N THR A 41 15.66 -15.27 -3.50
CA THR A 41 14.50 -16.09 -3.89
C THR A 41 13.97 -15.72 -5.29
N PRO A 42 13.28 -16.64 -5.99
CA PRO A 42 12.59 -16.31 -7.24
C PRO A 42 11.57 -15.19 -7.08
N TYR A 43 10.90 -15.12 -5.93
CA TYR A 43 9.95 -14.05 -5.62
C TYR A 43 10.64 -12.68 -5.54
N PHE A 44 11.82 -12.61 -4.92
CA PHE A 44 12.60 -11.37 -4.86
C PHE A 44 12.97 -10.87 -6.28
N ALA A 45 13.48 -11.74 -7.14
CA ALA A 45 13.80 -11.39 -8.52
C ALA A 45 12.55 -10.93 -9.31
N PHE A 46 11.40 -11.54 -9.06
CA PHE A 46 10.13 -11.10 -9.62
C PHE A 46 9.74 -9.69 -9.13
N GLN A 47 9.89 -9.41 -7.83
CA GLN A 47 9.61 -8.10 -7.27
C GLN A 47 10.55 -7.02 -7.82
N GLU A 48 11.83 -7.33 -8.04
CA GLU A 48 12.77 -6.40 -8.70
C GLU A 48 12.31 -6.04 -10.12
N LYS A 49 11.87 -7.04 -10.90
CA LYS A 49 11.34 -6.80 -12.24
C LYS A 49 10.08 -5.93 -12.19
N ARG A 50 9.17 -6.21 -11.26
CA ARG A 50 7.94 -5.43 -11.06
C ARG A 50 8.24 -3.99 -10.66
N GLN A 51 9.17 -3.76 -9.72
CA GLN A 51 9.60 -2.44 -9.29
C GLN A 51 10.15 -1.63 -10.47
N LYS A 52 11.01 -2.24 -11.30
CA LYS A 52 11.53 -1.59 -12.52
C LYS A 52 10.41 -1.16 -13.48
N SER A 53 9.40 -2.00 -13.69
CA SER A 53 8.24 -1.65 -14.52
C SER A 53 7.43 -0.49 -13.93
N ILE A 54 7.23 -0.47 -12.61
CA ILE A 54 6.55 0.63 -11.91
C ILE A 54 7.35 1.93 -12.06
N ASP A 55 8.66 1.88 -11.82
CA ASP A 55 9.53 3.06 -11.89
C ASP A 55 9.58 3.64 -13.31
N GLN A 56 9.64 2.77 -14.32
CA GLN A 56 9.56 3.17 -15.72
C GLN A 56 8.22 3.86 -16.01
N LYS A 57 7.10 3.32 -15.50
CA LYS A 57 5.79 3.94 -15.69
C LYS A 57 5.68 5.30 -15.00
N VAL A 58 6.20 5.42 -13.78
CA VAL A 58 6.25 6.69 -13.05
C VAL A 58 7.08 7.72 -13.81
N LYS A 59 8.22 7.31 -14.38
CA LYS A 59 9.07 8.18 -15.20
C LYS A 59 8.32 8.67 -16.44
N GLU A 60 7.63 7.79 -17.15
CA GLU A 60 6.81 8.15 -18.31
C GLU A 60 5.72 9.16 -17.96
N LEU A 61 4.98 8.92 -16.86
CA LEU A 61 3.93 9.82 -16.39
C LEU A 61 4.48 11.19 -16.00
N LYS A 62 5.63 11.23 -15.31
CA LYS A 62 6.31 12.49 -14.96
C LYS A 62 6.77 13.25 -16.20
N SER A 63 7.28 12.56 -17.21
CA SER A 63 7.68 13.18 -18.48
C SER A 63 6.46 13.70 -19.26
N ALA A 64 5.36 12.94 -19.28
CA ALA A 64 4.11 13.41 -19.89
C ALA A 64 3.57 14.66 -19.18
N LEU A 65 3.63 14.71 -17.85
CA LEU A 65 3.21 15.87 -17.05
C LEU A 65 4.00 17.13 -17.41
N GLN A 66 5.31 17.02 -17.69
CA GLN A 66 6.16 18.17 -18.07
C GLN A 66 5.80 18.75 -19.44
N LYS A 67 5.14 17.98 -20.32
CA LYS A 67 4.76 18.43 -21.67
C LYS A 67 3.42 19.17 -21.68
N ILE A 68 2.67 19.15 -20.58
CA ILE A 68 1.36 19.79 -20.50
C ILE A 68 1.55 21.31 -20.44
N THR A 69 0.92 22.01 -21.38
CA THR A 69 0.95 23.48 -21.44
C THR A 69 -0.02 24.09 -20.42
N GLU A 70 0.22 25.36 -20.06
CA GLU A 70 -0.67 26.09 -19.17
C GLU A 70 -2.08 26.26 -19.77
N ALA A 71 -2.19 26.42 -21.10
CA ALA A 71 -3.47 26.50 -21.80
C ALA A 71 -4.27 25.18 -21.69
N GLU A 72 -3.63 24.03 -21.98
CA GLU A 72 -4.26 22.70 -21.85
C GLU A 72 -4.68 22.42 -20.39
N ARG A 73 -3.82 22.79 -19.43
CA ARG A 73 -4.13 22.70 -18.01
C ARG A 73 -5.33 23.56 -17.65
N SER A 74 -5.41 24.79 -18.14
CA SER A 74 -6.53 25.71 -17.89
C SER A 74 -7.84 25.18 -18.45
N VAL A 75 -7.85 24.65 -19.68
CA VAL A 75 -9.04 24.01 -20.27
C VAL A 75 -9.47 22.78 -19.45
N SER A 76 -8.51 21.92 -19.08
CA SER A 76 -8.80 20.72 -18.28
C SER A 76 -9.35 21.08 -16.90
N LEU A 77 -8.80 22.12 -16.27
CA LEU A 77 -9.26 22.62 -14.97
C LEU A 77 -10.71 23.13 -15.05
N LYS A 78 -11.06 23.88 -16.10
CA LYS A 78 -12.45 24.34 -16.31
C LYS A 78 -13.42 23.16 -16.42
N LYS A 79 -13.06 22.12 -17.20
CA LYS A 79 -13.87 20.90 -17.33
C LYS A 79 -14.03 20.18 -15.99
N MET A 80 -12.94 20.03 -15.22
CA MET A 80 -12.98 19.39 -13.91
C MET A 80 -13.83 20.18 -12.91
N ASN A 81 -13.74 21.51 -12.90
CA ASN A 81 -14.54 22.34 -11.99
C ASN A 81 -16.04 22.22 -12.27
N ILE A 82 -16.44 22.17 -13.54
CA ILE A 82 -17.86 21.94 -13.91
C ILE A 82 -18.33 20.59 -13.38
N LEU A 83 -17.54 19.53 -13.56
CA LEU A 83 -17.87 18.19 -13.05
C LEU A 83 -17.93 18.16 -11.52
N CYS A 84 -16.98 18.79 -10.82
CA CYS A 84 -17.02 18.88 -9.36
C CYS A 84 -18.27 19.62 -8.88
N ALA A 85 -18.65 20.72 -9.55
CA ALA A 85 -19.85 21.47 -9.20
C ALA A 85 -21.14 20.65 -9.42
N SER A 86 -21.21 19.84 -10.48
CA SER A 86 -22.37 18.96 -10.71
C SER A 86 -22.44 17.85 -9.66
N LEU A 87 -21.32 17.20 -9.34
CA LEU A 87 -21.27 16.16 -8.31
C LEU A 87 -21.62 16.71 -6.93
N GLU A 88 -21.20 17.95 -6.63
CA GLU A 88 -21.54 18.61 -5.37
C GLU A 88 -23.02 18.97 -5.29
N ALA A 89 -23.62 19.43 -6.40
CA ALA A 89 -25.05 19.73 -6.46
C ALA A 89 -25.93 18.49 -6.25
N GLU A 90 -25.43 17.31 -6.59
CA GLU A 90 -26.08 16.01 -6.41
C GLU A 90 -25.72 15.34 -5.07
N ARG A 91 -24.92 15.98 -4.20
CA ARG A 91 -24.51 15.41 -2.91
C ARG A 91 -25.73 15.22 -2.00
N ASP A 92 -26.07 13.97 -1.74
CA ASP A 92 -27.12 13.60 -0.80
C ASP A 92 -26.54 13.24 0.58
N LEU A 93 -26.89 14.05 1.59
CA LEU A 93 -26.51 13.85 3.00
C LEU A 93 -27.67 13.31 3.87
N SER A 94 -28.80 12.93 3.26
CA SER A 94 -29.97 12.42 3.98
C SER A 94 -29.78 11.01 4.54
N HIS A 95 -28.77 10.28 4.04
CA HIS A 95 -28.51 8.90 4.43
C HIS A 95 -27.47 8.82 5.55
N SER A 96 -27.76 7.98 6.55
CA SER A 96 -26.76 7.50 7.50
C SER A 96 -26.20 6.17 6.99
N ILE A 97 -24.93 6.18 6.58
CA ILE A 97 -24.23 4.98 6.12
C ILE A 97 -23.39 4.46 7.28
N VAL A 98 -23.61 3.21 7.66
CA VAL A 98 -22.85 2.54 8.73
C VAL A 98 -21.96 1.47 8.10
N HIS A 99 -20.66 1.56 8.36
CA HIS A 99 -19.67 0.54 8.01
C HIS A 99 -19.19 -0.12 9.30
N ILE A 100 -19.34 -1.44 9.39
CA ILE A 100 -18.90 -2.25 10.53
C ILE A 100 -17.73 -3.10 10.07
N ASP A 101 -16.61 -3.00 10.78
CA ASP A 101 -15.41 -3.81 10.55
C ASP A 101 -15.05 -4.53 11.84
N MET A 102 -14.67 -5.81 11.73
CA MET A 102 -14.37 -6.66 12.88
C MET A 102 -12.88 -6.58 13.20
N ASP A 103 -12.54 -6.22 14.43
CA ASP A 103 -11.15 -6.10 14.87
C ASP A 103 -10.42 -7.45 14.76
N ALA A 104 -9.39 -7.51 13.90
CA ALA A 104 -8.55 -8.69 13.69
C ALA A 104 -9.33 -10.02 13.57
N PHE A 105 -10.45 -9.99 12.83
CA PHE A 105 -11.52 -11.00 12.86
C PHE A 105 -11.07 -12.46 13.09
N TYR A 106 -10.26 -13.03 12.20
CA TYR A 106 -9.84 -14.44 12.33
C TYR A 106 -8.99 -14.70 13.58
N ALA A 107 -8.07 -13.80 13.91
CA ALA A 107 -7.27 -13.93 15.14
C ALA A 107 -8.14 -13.79 16.40
N ALA A 108 -9.17 -12.93 16.36
CA ALA A 108 -10.11 -12.76 17.45
C ALA A 108 -10.94 -14.04 17.70
N VAL A 109 -11.40 -14.71 16.64
CA VAL A 109 -12.09 -16.00 16.74
C VAL A 109 -11.19 -17.05 17.40
N GLU A 110 -9.95 -17.21 16.90
CA GLU A 110 -9.01 -18.18 17.46
C GLU A 110 -8.65 -17.91 18.93
N MET A 111 -8.55 -16.63 19.34
CA MET A 111 -8.33 -16.26 20.73
C MET A 111 -9.51 -16.58 21.64
N GLU A 112 -10.73 -16.52 21.12
CA GLU A 112 -11.93 -16.85 21.88
C GLU A 112 -12.07 -18.37 22.05
N ASP A 113 -11.87 -19.12 20.96
CA ASP A 113 -11.90 -20.59 20.97
C ASP A 113 -10.75 -21.18 21.81
N ASN A 114 -9.59 -20.51 21.83
CA ASN A 114 -8.43 -20.91 22.64
C ASN A 114 -7.88 -19.75 23.49
N PRO A 115 -8.38 -19.57 24.73
CA PRO A 115 -7.98 -18.48 25.61
C PRO A 115 -6.49 -18.41 25.95
N LYS A 116 -5.73 -19.51 25.75
CA LYS A 116 -4.26 -19.53 25.96
C LYS A 116 -3.49 -18.68 24.94
N LEU A 117 -4.15 -18.25 23.86
CA LEU A 117 -3.61 -17.35 22.85
C LEU A 117 -3.74 -15.87 23.25
N LYS A 118 -4.64 -15.53 24.18
CA LYS A 118 -4.83 -14.15 24.65
C LYS A 118 -3.52 -13.59 25.23
N GLY A 119 -3.18 -12.36 24.84
CA GLY A 119 -1.94 -11.68 25.27
C GLY A 119 -0.66 -12.14 24.55
N LYS A 120 -0.77 -13.00 23.53
CA LYS A 120 0.37 -13.43 22.71
C LYS A 120 0.27 -12.86 21.29
N PRO A 121 1.40 -12.58 20.63
CA PRO A 121 1.39 -12.27 19.20
C PRO A 121 0.99 -13.54 18.42
N ILE A 122 -0.10 -13.45 17.67
CA ILE A 122 -0.60 -14.54 16.84
C ILE A 122 -0.90 -14.03 15.42
N ALA A 123 -0.90 -14.95 14.47
CA ALA A 123 -1.40 -14.74 13.11
C ALA A 123 -2.13 -16.01 12.68
N VAL A 124 -3.17 -15.87 11.84
CA VAL A 124 -3.93 -16.99 11.28
C VAL A 124 -3.49 -17.18 9.84
N GLY A 125 -3.08 -18.40 9.49
CA GLY A 125 -2.54 -18.70 8.17
C GLY A 125 -1.58 -19.88 8.19
N GLY A 126 -0.66 -19.94 7.24
CA GLY A 126 0.39 -20.95 7.16
C GLY A 126 1.76 -20.33 6.90
N SER A 127 2.80 -21.18 6.85
CA SER A 127 4.18 -20.71 6.58
C SER A 127 4.34 -20.04 5.20
N SER A 128 3.41 -20.28 4.27
CA SER A 128 3.40 -19.65 2.96
C SER A 128 2.70 -18.29 2.95
N MET A 129 1.68 -18.07 3.78
CA MET A 129 0.90 -16.82 3.81
C MET A 129 0.11 -16.64 5.11
N LEU A 130 0.07 -15.41 5.59
CA LEU A 130 -0.75 -14.90 6.69
C LEU A 130 -1.85 -13.97 6.16
#